data_AF-A0A9Q0PPF2-F1
#
_entry.id   AF-A0A9Q0PPF2-F1
#
_cell.length_a   1.000
_cell.length_b   1.000
_cell.length_c   1.000
_cell.angle_alpha   90.00
_cell.angle_beta   90.00
_cell.angle_gamma   90.00
#
_symmetry.space_group_name_H-M   'P 1'
#
loop_
_entity.id
_entity.type
_entity.pdbx_description
1 polymer ?
#
loop_
_entity_poly.entity_id
_entity_poly.type
_entity_poly.pdbx_seq_one_letter_code
_entity_poly.pdbx_strand_id
1 'polypeptide(L)'
;MQILLSSPGTRRFLFQDKSSDFPEAHLWYSTQEVVRALWLFLDAGNDLRGSLTYRYDLVDLTRQVLSKLANQVYRDAMIAFRRKDARALNLHGQKFLQIIKDIDVLLASDDNFLLGTWLESAKKLAADPSDMKLYEWNARTQVTMWYDTTTTNQSQLHDYANKFWSGLLEDYYLPRASTYFGHLTKSLEENKNFKLTEWRKRMDSLLKQMASGYEDLSCEGQGRCSCYRKSVGFYSLGALLILGSTEKP
;
A
#
# COMPACT_ATOMS: atom_id res chain seq x y z
N MET A 1 54.06 17.23 33.42
CA MET A 1 53.59 15.85 33.64
C MET A 1 52.10 15.83 33.36
N GLN A 2 51.65 15.10 32.32
CA GLN A 2 50.27 14.60 32.09
C GLN A 2 49.08 15.63 32.08
N ILE A 3 48.09 15.62 31.18
CA ILE A 3 47.71 14.73 30.06
C ILE A 3 47.09 15.59 28.94
N LEU A 4 47.30 15.20 27.68
CA LEU A 4 46.55 15.70 26.52
C LEU A 4 45.20 14.98 26.41
N LEU A 5 44.09 15.71 26.28
CA LEU A 5 42.81 15.16 25.82
C LEU A 5 42.40 15.84 24.51
N SER A 6 42.83 15.27 23.39
CA SER A 6 42.28 15.54 22.07
C SER A 6 40.89 14.91 21.94
N SER A 7 39.88 15.71 21.58
CA SER A 7 38.54 15.21 21.22
C SER A 7 38.36 15.22 19.69
N PRO A 8 38.36 14.06 19.01
CA PRO A 8 38.07 13.97 17.59
C PRO A 8 36.59 13.65 17.33
N GLY A 9 36.01 14.24 16.29
CA GLY A 9 34.77 13.75 15.69
C GLY A 9 33.54 14.63 15.90
N THR A 10 33.55 15.84 15.35
CA THR A 10 32.30 16.56 15.05
C THR A 10 31.53 15.76 14.00
N ARG A 11 30.63 14.85 14.41
CA ARG A 11 29.60 14.32 13.52
C ARG A 11 28.75 15.49 13.05
N ARG A 12 29.00 15.97 11.84
CA ARG A 12 28.06 16.82 11.09
C ARG A 12 26.83 15.97 10.78
N PHE A 13 25.92 15.89 11.74
CA PHE A 13 24.52 15.68 11.42
C PHE A 13 24.09 16.90 10.58
N LEU A 14 24.12 16.73 9.26
CA LEU A 14 23.43 17.60 8.34
C LEU A 14 21.95 17.49 8.68
N PHE A 15 21.47 18.41 9.53
CA PHE A 15 20.06 18.74 9.59
C PHE A 15 19.69 19.28 8.21
N GLN A 16 19.24 18.37 7.35
CA GLN A 16 18.61 18.72 6.10
C GLN A 16 17.30 19.40 6.46
N ASP A 17 17.29 20.73 6.34
CA ASP A 17 16.12 21.56 6.64
C ASP A 17 15.00 21.19 5.67
N LYS A 18 14.07 20.34 6.11
CA LYS A 18 12.98 19.82 5.29
C LYS A 18 11.85 20.84 5.25
N SER A 19 12.00 21.84 4.39
CA SER A 19 10.98 22.83 4.03
C SER A 19 9.80 22.26 3.22
N SER A 20 9.41 21.01 3.48
CA SER A 20 8.31 20.31 2.81
C SER A 20 7.29 19.84 3.85
N ASP A 21 6.13 20.48 3.95
CA ASP A 21 5.07 20.10 4.91
C ASP A 21 4.38 18.76 4.59
N PHE A 22 4.94 17.94 3.71
CA PHE A 22 4.43 16.61 3.39
C PHE A 22 5.22 15.52 4.10
N PRO A 23 4.56 14.43 4.55
CA PRO A 23 5.24 13.21 4.96
C PRO A 23 6.07 12.66 3.80
N GLU A 24 7.39 12.82 3.86
CA GLU A 24 8.29 12.13 2.94
C GLU A 24 8.56 10.73 3.44
N ALA A 25 8.27 9.73 2.61
CA ALA A 25 8.73 8.36 2.86
C ALA A 25 10.27 8.37 2.99
N HIS A 26 10.79 7.94 4.15
CA HIS A 26 12.22 7.88 4.40
C HIS A 26 12.87 6.82 3.49
N LEU A 27 13.65 7.27 2.52
CA LEU A 27 14.45 6.43 1.63
C LEU A 27 15.93 6.56 2.00
N TRP A 28 16.59 5.41 2.21
CA TRP A 28 18.03 5.33 2.49
C TRP A 28 18.86 5.00 1.23
N TYR A 29 18.25 5.02 0.05
CA TYR A 29 18.84 4.74 -1.27
C TYR A 29 18.21 5.63 -2.35
N SER A 30 18.84 5.73 -3.53
CA SER A 30 18.29 6.48 -4.65
C SER A 30 17.18 5.70 -5.39
N THR A 31 16.06 6.36 -5.65
CA THR A 31 15.02 5.82 -6.56
C THR A 31 15.59 5.48 -7.95
N GLN A 32 16.55 6.27 -8.45
CA GLN A 32 17.14 6.05 -9.78
C GLN A 32 17.96 4.76 -9.85
N GLU A 33 18.60 4.36 -8.75
CA GLU A 33 19.38 3.11 -8.69
C GLU A 33 18.45 1.90 -8.76
N VAL A 34 17.31 1.91 -8.04
CA VAL A 34 16.31 0.83 -8.11
C VAL A 34 15.68 0.76 -9.50
N VAL A 35 15.38 1.91 -10.13
CA VAL A 35 14.92 1.97 -11.53
C VAL A 35 15.95 1.36 -12.47
N ARG A 36 17.23 1.72 -12.33
CA ARG A 36 18.33 1.16 -13.15
C ARG A 36 18.51 -0.34 -12.94
N ALA A 37 18.37 -0.83 -11.70
CA ALA A 37 18.40 -2.26 -11.42
C ALA A 37 17.27 -2.99 -12.15
N LEU A 38 16.04 -2.46 -12.14
CA LEU A 38 14.92 -3.05 -12.88
C LEU A 38 15.18 -3.09 -14.39
N TRP A 39 15.74 -2.02 -14.98
CA TRP A 39 16.13 -2.03 -16.40
C TRP A 39 17.11 -3.16 -16.73
N LEU A 40 18.12 -3.39 -15.89
CA LEU A 40 19.10 -4.47 -16.08
C LEU A 40 18.49 -5.87 -15.88
N PHE A 41 17.53 -6.02 -14.95
CA PHE A 41 16.76 -7.25 -14.82
C PHE A 41 15.96 -7.52 -16.10
N LEU A 42 15.14 -6.56 -16.55
CA LEU A 42 14.30 -6.70 -17.74
C LEU A 42 15.11 -7.08 -19.00
N ASP A 43 16.29 -6.51 -19.18
CA ASP A 43 17.23 -6.85 -20.27
C ASP A 43 17.68 -8.32 -20.21
N ALA A 44 18.10 -8.79 -19.03
CA ALA A 44 18.45 -10.20 -18.77
C ALA A 44 17.25 -11.18 -18.83
N GLY A 45 16.02 -10.68 -18.98
CA GLY A 45 14.80 -11.47 -18.95
C GLY A 45 14.70 -12.53 -20.05
N ASN A 46 15.33 -12.33 -21.21
CA ASN A 46 15.33 -13.35 -22.27
C ASN A 46 16.08 -14.62 -21.87
N ASP A 47 17.20 -14.47 -21.16
CA ASP A 47 18.06 -15.58 -20.74
C ASP A 47 17.58 -16.19 -19.41
N LEU A 48 17.09 -15.36 -18.48
CA LEU A 48 16.82 -15.76 -17.10
C LEU A 48 15.35 -16.14 -16.81
N ARG A 49 14.38 -15.87 -17.71
CA ARG A 49 12.94 -16.17 -17.50
C ARG A 49 12.61 -17.61 -17.09
N GLY A 50 13.47 -18.58 -17.41
CA GLY A 50 13.31 -19.97 -17.00
C GLY A 50 13.51 -20.20 -15.49
N SER A 51 14.30 -19.35 -14.83
CA SER A 51 14.55 -19.44 -13.39
C SER A 51 13.37 -18.95 -12.57
N LEU A 52 12.97 -19.74 -11.57
CA LEU A 52 11.91 -19.39 -10.61
C LEU A 52 12.33 -18.21 -9.71
N THR A 53 13.56 -18.23 -9.17
CA THR A 53 14.05 -17.16 -8.30
C THR A 53 14.19 -15.84 -9.05
N TYR A 54 14.66 -15.87 -10.30
CA TYR A 54 14.72 -14.69 -11.14
C TYR A 54 13.32 -14.08 -11.38
N ARG A 55 12.29 -14.90 -11.61
CA ARG A 55 10.91 -14.40 -11.76
C ARG A 55 10.38 -13.77 -10.47
N TYR A 56 10.64 -14.39 -9.32
CA TYR A 56 10.30 -13.83 -8.02
C TYR A 56 11.00 -12.47 -7.77
N ASP A 57 12.31 -12.42 -7.96
CA ASP A 57 13.12 -11.20 -7.78
C ASP A 57 12.71 -10.10 -8.77
N LEU A 58 12.37 -10.46 -10.01
CA LEU A 58 11.82 -9.53 -10.98
C LEU A 58 10.48 -8.97 -10.49
N VAL A 59 9.58 -9.80 -9.96
CA VAL A 59 8.29 -9.34 -9.39
C VAL A 59 8.53 -8.37 -8.22
N ASP A 60 9.41 -8.72 -7.28
CA ASP A 60 9.69 -7.89 -6.10
C ASP A 60 10.40 -6.57 -6.43
N LEU A 61 11.40 -6.61 -7.32
CA LEU A 61 12.12 -5.41 -7.77
C LEU A 61 11.22 -4.50 -8.60
N THR A 62 10.39 -5.09 -9.47
CA THR A 62 9.36 -4.36 -10.23
C THR A 62 8.45 -3.66 -9.24
N ARG A 63 7.80 -4.39 -8.33
CA ARG A 63 7.00 -3.86 -7.20
C ARG A 63 7.73 -2.66 -6.54
N GLN A 64 8.99 -2.85 -6.14
CA GLN A 64 9.76 -1.84 -5.42
C GLN A 64 10.09 -0.56 -6.21
N VAL A 65 10.38 -0.63 -7.53
CA VAL A 65 10.58 0.59 -8.35
C VAL A 65 9.36 1.49 -8.27
N LEU A 66 8.22 0.85 -8.35
CA LEU A 66 6.97 1.52 -8.62
C LEU A 66 6.29 1.98 -7.32
N SER A 67 6.73 1.42 -6.19
CA SER A 67 6.65 2.07 -4.88
C SER A 67 7.11 3.51 -4.91
N LYS A 68 8.22 3.77 -5.59
CA LYS A 68 8.78 5.11 -5.67
C LYS A 68 7.97 6.00 -6.61
N LEU A 69 7.37 5.45 -7.68
CA LEU A 69 6.44 6.21 -8.52
C LEU A 69 5.17 6.59 -7.75
N ALA A 70 4.56 5.66 -7.02
CA ALA A 70 3.38 5.93 -6.20
C ALA A 70 3.65 7.05 -5.18
N ASN A 71 4.84 7.07 -4.56
CA ASN A 71 5.26 8.18 -3.69
C ASN A 71 5.30 9.52 -4.40
N GLN A 72 5.82 9.55 -5.63
CA GLN A 72 5.88 10.79 -6.40
C GLN A 72 4.48 11.27 -6.79
N VAL A 73 3.65 10.38 -7.34
CA VAL A 73 2.28 10.71 -7.76
C VAL A 73 1.41 11.16 -6.58
N TYR A 74 1.58 10.57 -5.39
CA TYR A 74 0.93 11.05 -4.17
C TYR A 74 1.39 12.47 -3.80
N ARG A 75 2.71 12.74 -3.79
CA ARG A 75 3.23 14.10 -3.52
C ARG A 75 2.69 15.11 -4.52
N ASP A 76 2.67 14.79 -5.81
CA ASP A 76 2.13 15.66 -6.85
C ASP A 76 0.63 15.94 -6.63
N ALA A 77 -0.15 14.92 -6.23
CA ALA A 77 -1.56 15.10 -5.87
C ALA A 77 -1.75 16.02 -4.66
N MET A 78 -0.90 15.91 -3.62
CA MET A 78 -0.99 16.79 -2.46
C MET A 78 -0.53 18.22 -2.78
N ILE A 79 0.46 18.40 -3.66
CA ILE A 79 0.83 19.72 -4.22
C ILE A 79 -0.36 20.34 -4.94
N ALA A 80 -1.06 19.57 -5.78
CA ALA A 80 -2.26 20.02 -6.48
C ALA A 80 -3.38 20.41 -5.51
N PHE A 81 -3.64 19.60 -4.47
CA PHE A 81 -4.60 19.92 -3.41
C PHE A 81 -4.28 21.24 -2.71
N ARG A 82 -3.03 21.44 -2.25
CA ARG A 82 -2.61 22.70 -1.63
C ARG A 82 -2.70 23.92 -2.55
N ARG A 83 -2.52 23.73 -3.86
CA ARG A 83 -2.70 24.77 -4.90
C ARG A 83 -4.16 24.98 -5.32
N LYS A 84 -5.11 24.23 -4.73
CA LYS A 84 -6.53 24.17 -5.14
C LYS A 84 -6.75 23.80 -6.62
N ASP A 85 -5.80 23.10 -7.25
CA ASP A 85 -5.95 22.63 -8.63
C ASP A 85 -6.69 21.29 -8.64
N ALA A 86 -8.02 21.37 -8.76
CA ALA A 86 -8.89 20.19 -8.81
C ALA A 86 -8.61 19.28 -10.03
N ARG A 87 -8.14 19.84 -11.16
CA ARG A 87 -7.84 19.03 -12.36
C ARG A 87 -6.56 18.23 -12.15
N ALA A 88 -5.50 18.86 -11.65
CA ALA A 88 -4.26 18.15 -11.32
C ALA A 88 -4.48 17.14 -10.18
N LEU A 89 -5.25 17.48 -9.13
CA LEU A 89 -5.60 16.54 -8.06
C LEU A 89 -6.29 15.29 -8.61
N ASN A 90 -7.32 15.46 -9.45
CA ASN A 90 -8.03 14.33 -10.04
C ASN A 90 -7.10 13.50 -10.95
N LEU A 91 -6.26 14.14 -11.77
CA LEU A 91 -5.28 13.45 -12.62
C LEU A 91 -4.29 12.61 -11.81
N HIS A 92 -3.69 13.18 -10.76
CA HIS A 92 -2.72 12.45 -9.93
C HIS A 92 -3.41 11.40 -9.04
N GLY A 93 -4.61 11.67 -8.53
CA GLY A 93 -5.44 10.69 -7.83
C GLY A 93 -5.79 9.49 -8.71
N GLN A 94 -6.27 9.70 -9.94
CA GLN A 94 -6.55 8.62 -10.89
C GLN A 94 -5.30 7.82 -11.25
N LYS A 95 -4.17 8.49 -11.52
CA LYS A 95 -2.88 7.81 -11.72
C LYS A 95 -2.51 6.95 -10.51
N PHE A 96 -2.74 7.44 -9.29
CA PHE A 96 -2.46 6.70 -8.07
C PHE A 96 -3.33 5.45 -7.89
N LEU A 97 -4.62 5.53 -8.23
CA LEU A 97 -5.52 4.38 -8.18
C LEU A 97 -5.20 3.35 -9.27
N GLN A 98 -4.83 3.81 -10.47
CA GLN A 98 -4.37 2.92 -11.54
C GLN A 98 -3.07 2.20 -11.13
N ILE A 99 -2.14 2.95 -10.53
CA ILE A 99 -0.92 2.43 -9.93
C ILE A 99 -1.27 1.24 -9.01
N ILE A 100 -2.19 1.39 -8.05
CA ILE A 100 -2.57 0.29 -7.14
C ILE A 100 -3.07 -0.98 -7.86
N LYS A 101 -3.85 -0.83 -8.94
CA LYS A 101 -4.35 -1.97 -9.73
C LYS A 101 -3.22 -2.68 -10.48
N ASP A 102 -2.31 -1.91 -11.04
CA ASP A 102 -1.15 -2.42 -11.77
C ASP A 102 -0.21 -3.23 -10.83
N ILE A 103 -0.24 -2.99 -9.51
CA ILE A 103 0.39 -3.91 -8.54
C ILE A 103 -0.32 -5.23 -8.46
N ASP A 104 -1.65 -5.19 -8.31
CA ASP A 104 -2.40 -6.37 -7.94
C ASP A 104 -2.23 -7.41 -9.07
N VAL A 105 -2.31 -6.93 -10.32
CA VAL A 105 -1.94 -7.65 -11.54
C VAL A 105 -0.50 -8.17 -11.54
N LEU A 106 0.48 -7.36 -11.13
CA LEU A 106 1.88 -7.79 -11.01
C LEU A 106 2.04 -8.97 -10.02
N LEU A 107 1.49 -8.82 -8.82
CA LEU A 107 1.62 -9.80 -7.74
C LEU A 107 0.80 -11.05 -8.02
N ALA A 108 -0.31 -10.93 -8.74
CA ALA A 108 -1.10 -12.04 -9.25
C ALA A 108 -0.34 -12.95 -10.24
N SER A 109 0.89 -12.58 -10.65
CA SER A 109 1.71 -13.39 -11.54
C SER A 109 2.59 -14.45 -10.84
N ASP A 110 2.67 -14.43 -9.50
CA ASP A 110 3.48 -15.37 -8.72
C ASP A 110 2.81 -15.72 -7.36
N ASP A 111 2.67 -17.02 -7.08
CA ASP A 111 1.90 -17.56 -5.95
C ASP A 111 2.41 -17.09 -4.57
N ASN A 112 3.67 -16.65 -4.48
CA ASN A 112 4.26 -16.14 -3.24
C ASN A 112 3.74 -14.75 -2.84
N PHE A 113 3.03 -14.05 -3.73
CA PHE A 113 2.45 -12.74 -3.49
C PHE A 113 0.91 -12.73 -3.50
N LEU A 114 0.25 -13.87 -3.30
CA LEU A 114 -1.21 -13.96 -3.22
C LEU A 114 -1.71 -13.93 -1.77
N LEU A 115 -2.71 -13.11 -1.48
CA LEU A 115 -3.42 -13.16 -0.19
C LEU A 115 -4.08 -14.52 0.02
N GLY A 116 -4.59 -15.14 -1.07
CA GLY A 116 -5.20 -16.48 -1.03
C GLY A 116 -4.28 -17.54 -0.43
N THR A 117 -2.99 -17.54 -0.77
CA THR A 117 -2.01 -18.49 -0.22
C THR A 117 -1.94 -18.41 1.31
N TRP A 118 -1.98 -17.19 1.87
CA TRP A 118 -2.01 -16.96 3.32
C TRP A 118 -3.31 -17.42 3.96
N LEU A 119 -4.47 -17.05 3.40
CA LEU A 119 -5.78 -17.39 3.95
C LEU A 119 -6.07 -18.90 3.88
N GLU A 120 -5.72 -19.56 2.79
CA GLU A 120 -5.83 -21.03 2.68
C GLU A 120 -4.87 -21.75 3.62
N SER A 121 -3.67 -21.19 3.88
CA SER A 121 -2.76 -21.74 4.89
C SER A 121 -3.35 -21.64 6.29
N ALA A 122 -4.01 -20.53 6.63
CA ALA A 122 -4.67 -20.38 7.93
C ALA A 122 -5.85 -21.35 8.08
N LYS A 123 -6.73 -21.44 7.08
CA LYS A 123 -7.89 -22.35 7.10
C LYS A 123 -7.54 -23.82 7.24
N LYS A 124 -6.43 -24.26 6.64
CA LYS A 124 -5.93 -25.65 6.75
C LYS A 124 -5.52 -26.08 8.17
N LEU A 125 -5.38 -25.14 9.10
CA LEU A 125 -5.08 -25.44 10.51
C LEU A 125 -6.33 -25.69 11.36
N ALA A 126 -7.53 -25.39 10.86
CA ALA A 126 -8.77 -25.49 11.60
C ALA A 126 -9.24 -26.94 11.80
N ALA A 127 -9.78 -27.24 12.98
CA ALA A 127 -10.38 -28.54 13.27
C ALA A 127 -11.82 -28.68 12.75
N ASP A 128 -12.55 -27.57 12.66
CA ASP A 128 -13.97 -27.53 12.26
C ASP A 128 -14.33 -26.23 11.49
N PRO A 129 -15.55 -26.11 10.93
CA PRO A 129 -15.95 -24.93 10.15
C PRO A 129 -16.02 -23.60 10.93
N SER A 130 -16.21 -23.64 12.25
CA SER A 130 -16.18 -22.44 13.10
C SER A 130 -14.74 -21.95 13.28
N ASP A 131 -13.83 -22.87 13.60
CA ASP A 131 -12.39 -22.59 13.64
C ASP A 131 -11.89 -22.07 12.28
N MET A 132 -12.37 -22.63 11.16
CA MET A 132 -11.98 -22.20 9.83
C MET A 132 -12.33 -20.72 9.57
N LYS A 133 -13.53 -20.28 9.96
CA LYS A 133 -13.95 -18.88 9.88
C LYS A 133 -13.11 -17.98 10.79
N LEU A 134 -12.90 -18.42 12.04
CA LEU A 134 -12.09 -17.69 13.02
C LEU A 134 -10.64 -17.53 12.56
N TYR A 135 -10.06 -18.55 11.93
CA TYR A 135 -8.68 -18.54 11.46
C TYR A 135 -8.51 -17.68 10.20
N GLU A 136 -9.48 -17.69 9.27
CA GLU A 136 -9.49 -16.73 8.16
C GLU A 136 -9.65 -15.29 8.66
N TRP A 137 -10.55 -15.03 9.63
CA TRP A 137 -10.71 -13.72 10.26
C TRP A 137 -9.42 -13.25 10.93
N ASN A 138 -8.77 -14.10 11.74
CA ASN A 138 -7.48 -13.80 12.38
C ASN A 138 -6.39 -13.48 11.34
N ALA A 139 -6.32 -14.26 10.25
CA ALA A 139 -5.35 -14.07 9.18
C ALA A 139 -5.55 -12.76 8.41
N ARG A 140 -6.80 -12.33 8.19
CA ARG A 140 -7.17 -11.03 7.60
C ARG A 140 -6.88 -9.86 8.54
N THR A 141 -7.28 -9.99 9.80
CA THR A 141 -7.08 -8.98 10.85
C THR A 141 -5.60 -8.69 11.08
N GLN A 142 -4.75 -9.72 11.16
CA GLN A 142 -3.31 -9.57 11.40
C GLN A 142 -2.61 -8.70 10.33
N VAL A 143 -2.97 -8.84 9.05
CA VAL A 143 -2.33 -8.07 7.96
C VAL A 143 -3.00 -6.71 7.67
N THR A 144 -4.03 -6.34 8.45
CA THR A 144 -4.79 -5.08 8.30
C THR A 144 -4.88 -4.28 9.59
N MET A 145 -5.93 -4.46 10.41
CA MET A 145 -6.16 -3.68 11.65
C MET A 145 -5.37 -4.13 12.88
N TRP A 146 -4.80 -5.34 12.87
CA TRP A 146 -4.14 -6.02 14.00
C TRP A 146 -5.06 -6.38 15.18
N TYR A 147 -5.86 -5.45 15.68
CA TYR A 147 -6.83 -5.65 16.75
C TYR A 147 -8.05 -4.74 16.55
N ASP A 148 -9.08 -4.95 17.37
CA ASP A 148 -10.40 -4.32 17.22
C ASP A 148 -10.39 -2.78 17.27
N THR A 149 -11.33 -2.17 16.55
CA THR A 149 -11.45 -0.73 16.34
C THR A 149 -12.80 -0.20 16.79
N THR A 150 -12.78 0.91 17.52
CA THR A 150 -14.01 1.66 17.77
C THR A 150 -14.38 2.45 16.50
N THR A 151 -15.66 2.79 16.35
CA THR A 151 -16.22 3.48 15.17
C THR A 151 -15.54 4.81 14.80
N THR A 152 -14.71 5.36 15.69
CA THR A 152 -13.93 6.60 15.46
C THR A 152 -12.42 6.44 15.62
N ASN A 153 -11.95 5.41 16.34
CA ASN A 153 -10.53 5.20 16.63
C ASN A 153 -10.04 3.92 15.95
N GLN A 154 -9.21 4.12 14.92
CA GLN A 154 -8.43 3.03 14.32
C GLN A 154 -7.42 2.49 15.34
N SER A 155 -7.06 1.21 15.18
CA SER A 155 -6.05 0.52 15.98
C SER A 155 -4.71 1.27 15.89
N GLN A 156 -3.97 1.34 17.00
CA GLN A 156 -2.62 1.92 17.00
C GLN A 156 -1.62 1.07 16.20
N LEU A 157 -2.00 -0.16 15.85
CA LEU A 157 -1.23 -1.10 15.02
C LEU A 157 -1.87 -1.29 13.62
N HIS A 158 -2.75 -0.39 13.19
CA HIS A 158 -3.27 -0.43 11.82
C HIS A 158 -2.12 -0.42 10.79
N ASP A 159 -2.23 -1.26 9.77
CA ASP A 159 -1.19 -1.49 8.75
C ASP A 159 0.18 -1.93 9.30
N TYR A 160 0.35 -2.26 10.58
CA TYR A 160 1.66 -2.60 11.16
C TYR A 160 2.32 -3.80 10.45
N ALA A 161 1.56 -4.89 10.25
CA ALA A 161 2.00 -6.04 9.47
C ALA A 161 1.43 -6.06 8.05
N ASN A 162 1.34 -4.88 7.40
CA ASN A 162 0.95 -4.75 5.99
C ASN A 162 1.72 -5.73 5.07
N LYS A 163 1.10 -6.05 3.94
CA LYS A 163 1.67 -6.91 2.89
C LYS A 163 1.37 -6.34 1.51
N PHE A 164 2.30 -6.60 0.61
CA PHE A 164 2.07 -6.45 -0.82
C PHE A 164 1.62 -7.79 -1.35
N TRP A 165 0.30 -8.02 -1.28
CA TRP A 165 -0.33 -9.23 -1.79
C TRP A 165 -1.48 -8.87 -2.73
N SER A 166 -1.60 -9.60 -3.84
CA SER A 166 -2.78 -9.55 -4.72
C SER A 166 -4.03 -9.96 -3.95
N GLY A 167 -5.16 -9.32 -4.27
CA GLY A 167 -6.40 -9.34 -3.50
C GLY A 167 -6.37 -8.36 -2.32
N LEU A 168 -5.29 -8.31 -1.54
CA LEU A 168 -5.16 -7.31 -0.46
C LEU A 168 -5.04 -5.89 -1.03
N LEU A 169 -4.35 -5.73 -2.17
CA LEU A 169 -4.21 -4.44 -2.84
C LEU A 169 -5.52 -3.95 -3.48
N GLU A 170 -6.23 -4.81 -4.20
CA GLU A 170 -7.51 -4.47 -4.83
C GLU A 170 -8.69 -4.36 -3.85
N ASP A 171 -8.84 -5.27 -2.88
CA ASP A 171 -10.05 -5.32 -2.03
C ASP A 171 -9.96 -4.39 -0.81
N TYR A 172 -8.77 -4.21 -0.22
CA TYR A 172 -8.59 -3.42 1.00
C TYR A 172 -7.98 -2.04 0.73
N TYR A 173 -6.91 -2.00 -0.06
CA TYR A 173 -6.04 -0.83 -0.17
C TYR A 173 -6.49 0.18 -1.24
N LEU A 174 -6.97 -0.30 -2.41
CA LEU A 174 -7.54 0.53 -3.47
C LEU A 174 -8.80 1.31 -3.01
N PRO A 175 -9.78 0.73 -2.29
CA PRO A 175 -10.97 1.47 -1.84
C PRO A 175 -10.64 2.54 -0.79
N ARG A 176 -9.64 2.31 0.07
CA ARG A 176 -9.11 3.31 1.01
C ARG A 176 -8.57 4.53 0.26
N ALA A 177 -7.70 4.29 -0.73
CA ALA A 177 -7.14 5.35 -1.57
C ALA A 177 -8.22 6.09 -2.37
N SER A 178 -9.15 5.35 -2.98
CA SER A 178 -10.25 5.94 -3.77
C SER A 178 -11.14 6.83 -2.91
N THR A 179 -11.45 6.40 -1.68
CA THR A 179 -12.24 7.19 -0.74
C THR A 179 -11.48 8.45 -0.30
N TYR A 180 -10.17 8.35 -0.05
CA TYR A 180 -9.32 9.49 0.33
C TYR A 180 -9.28 10.57 -0.76
N PHE A 181 -8.95 10.22 -2.00
CA PHE A 181 -8.94 11.18 -3.11
C PHE A 181 -10.34 11.76 -3.38
N GLY A 182 -11.40 10.95 -3.28
CA GLY A 182 -12.78 11.45 -3.36
C GLY A 182 -13.10 12.51 -2.30
N HIS A 183 -12.62 12.35 -1.07
CA HIS A 183 -12.80 13.36 -0.01
C HIS A 183 -11.96 14.63 -0.24
N LEU A 184 -10.75 14.52 -0.80
CA LEU A 184 -9.94 15.68 -1.17
C LEU A 184 -10.57 16.48 -2.32
N THR A 185 -11.02 15.80 -3.38
CA THR A 185 -11.71 16.46 -4.50
C THR A 185 -12.97 17.18 -4.02
N LYS A 186 -13.82 16.50 -3.24
CA LYS A 186 -15.02 17.09 -2.63
C LYS A 186 -14.73 18.27 -1.69
N SER A 187 -13.60 18.21 -0.97
CA SER A 187 -13.12 19.30 -0.11
C SER A 187 -12.76 20.56 -0.93
N LEU A 188 -12.14 20.40 -2.10
CA LEU A 188 -11.89 21.52 -3.03
C LEU A 188 -13.18 22.04 -3.65
N GLU A 189 -14.04 21.16 -4.18
CA GLU A 189 -15.30 21.53 -4.85
C GLU A 189 -16.27 22.28 -3.93
N GLU A 190 -16.44 21.83 -2.69
CA GLU A 190 -17.26 22.51 -1.69
C GLU A 190 -16.56 23.69 -1.00
N ASN A 191 -15.26 23.91 -1.26
CA ASN A 191 -14.36 24.82 -0.53
C ASN A 191 -14.50 24.68 1.00
N LYS A 192 -14.50 23.44 1.50
CA LYS A 192 -14.61 23.07 2.92
C LYS A 192 -13.41 22.24 3.34
N ASN A 193 -13.07 22.26 4.63
CA ASN A 193 -12.00 21.45 5.19
C ASN A 193 -12.25 19.94 5.00
N PHE A 194 -11.17 19.17 4.86
CA PHE A 194 -11.21 17.70 4.76
C PHE A 194 -11.91 17.09 5.98
N LYS A 195 -12.98 16.31 5.73
CA LYS A 195 -13.80 15.69 6.79
C LYS A 195 -13.17 14.39 7.31
N LEU A 196 -12.07 14.54 8.07
CA LEU A 196 -11.26 13.44 8.62
C LEU A 196 -12.12 12.36 9.31
N THR A 197 -13.10 12.76 10.14
CA THR A 197 -13.96 11.82 10.87
C THR A 197 -14.84 10.97 9.96
N GLU A 198 -15.40 11.55 8.88
CA GLU A 198 -16.25 10.82 7.93
C GLU A 198 -15.43 9.86 7.08
N TRP A 199 -14.24 10.29 6.66
CA TRP A 199 -13.29 9.41 5.99
C TRP A 199 -12.85 8.25 6.91
N ARG A 200 -12.51 8.50 8.19
CA ARG A 200 -12.16 7.47 9.18
C ARG A 200 -13.28 6.44 9.40
N LYS A 201 -14.54 6.87 9.54
CA LYS A 201 -15.70 5.95 9.63
C LYS A 201 -15.79 5.03 8.39
N ARG A 202 -15.53 5.58 7.19
CA ARG A 202 -15.51 4.77 5.96
C ARG A 202 -14.33 3.79 5.95
N MET A 203 -13.18 4.14 6.51
CA MET A 203 -12.05 3.21 6.65
C MET A 203 -12.35 2.08 7.64
N ASP A 204 -13.03 2.36 8.76
CA ASP A 204 -13.50 1.35 9.72
C ASP A 204 -14.50 0.37 9.08
N SER A 205 -15.43 0.88 8.28
CA SER A 205 -16.37 0.06 7.48
C SER A 205 -15.64 -0.87 6.49
N LEU A 206 -14.61 -0.39 5.79
CA LEU A 206 -13.81 -1.21 4.88
C LEU A 206 -12.96 -2.26 5.63
N LEU A 207 -12.42 -1.91 6.79
CA LEU A 207 -11.70 -2.83 7.67
C LEU A 207 -12.59 -3.98 8.14
N LYS A 208 -13.79 -3.67 8.63
CA LYS A 208 -14.76 -4.67 9.10
C LYS A 208 -15.21 -5.59 7.97
N GLN A 209 -15.50 -5.05 6.79
CA GLN A 209 -15.82 -5.83 5.58
C GLN A 209 -14.65 -6.74 5.15
N MET A 210 -13.42 -6.25 5.23
CA MET A 210 -12.23 -7.03 4.88
C MET A 210 -11.98 -8.17 5.87
N ALA A 211 -12.24 -7.95 7.17
CA ALA A 211 -12.03 -8.91 8.25
C ALA A 211 -13.11 -9.99 8.29
N SER A 212 -14.39 -9.63 8.14
CA SER A 212 -15.50 -10.60 8.08
C SER A 212 -15.46 -11.51 6.85
N GLY A 213 -14.71 -11.12 5.82
CA GLY A 213 -14.90 -11.67 4.48
C GLY A 213 -16.24 -11.24 3.87
N TYR A 214 -16.49 -11.69 2.63
CA TYR A 214 -17.75 -11.44 1.92
C TYR A 214 -18.87 -12.40 2.38
N GLU A 215 -19.22 -12.39 3.67
CA GLU A 215 -20.28 -13.25 4.21
C GLU A 215 -21.72 -12.80 3.86
N ASP A 216 -21.91 -11.63 3.23
CA ASP A 216 -23.26 -11.08 2.96
C ASP A 216 -23.38 -10.32 1.62
N LEU A 217 -22.88 -10.95 0.54
CA LEU A 217 -23.30 -10.64 -0.83
C LEU A 217 -23.84 -11.92 -1.47
N SER A 218 -25.13 -11.91 -1.81
CA SER A 218 -25.78 -13.01 -2.51
C SER A 218 -25.01 -13.34 -3.79
N CYS A 219 -24.51 -14.58 -3.88
CA CYS A 219 -23.80 -15.10 -5.06
C CYS A 219 -24.73 -15.43 -6.24
N GLU A 220 -25.74 -14.59 -6.48
CA GLU A 220 -26.49 -14.55 -7.74
C GLU A 220 -25.76 -13.61 -8.72
N GLY A 221 -24.64 -14.09 -9.26
CA GLY A 221 -23.91 -13.35 -10.30
C GLY A 221 -22.39 -13.50 -10.27
N GLN A 222 -21.88 -14.52 -10.95
CA GLN A 222 -20.50 -14.58 -11.49
C GLN A 222 -19.33 -14.62 -10.48
N GLY A 223 -19.16 -15.77 -9.83
CA GLY A 223 -17.94 -16.59 -10.04
C GLY A 223 -16.55 -16.01 -9.75
N ARG A 224 -16.36 -15.18 -8.73
CA ARG A 224 -15.04 -14.56 -8.41
C ARG A 224 -14.05 -15.39 -7.58
N CYS A 225 -14.31 -16.67 -7.31
CA CYS A 225 -13.34 -17.54 -6.61
C CYS A 225 -12.23 -18.12 -7.51
N SER A 226 -12.21 -17.82 -8.82
CA SER A 226 -11.17 -18.31 -9.75
C SER A 226 -10.92 -17.32 -10.89
N CYS A 227 -10.12 -16.27 -10.64
CA CYS A 227 -9.74 -15.29 -11.69
C CYS A 227 -8.41 -14.53 -11.45
N TYR A 228 -7.40 -15.14 -10.82
CA TYR A 228 -6.05 -14.57 -10.75
C TYR A 228 -5.17 -15.04 -11.92
N ARG A 229 -5.53 -14.63 -13.14
CA ARG A 229 -4.62 -14.73 -14.31
C ARG A 229 -4.94 -13.68 -15.37
N LYS A 230 -4.44 -12.46 -15.16
CA LYS A 230 -4.34 -11.40 -16.18
C LYS A 230 -2.92 -10.86 -16.20
N SER A 231 -2.46 -10.43 -17.36
CA SER A 231 -1.04 -10.20 -17.65
C SER A 231 -0.72 -8.74 -17.94
N VAL A 232 0.40 -8.28 -17.35
CA VAL A 232 1.19 -7.07 -17.67
C VAL A 232 0.57 -5.71 -17.38
N GLY A 233 1.39 -4.86 -16.76
CA GLY A 233 1.06 -3.51 -16.26
C GLY A 233 1.38 -3.48 -14.77
N PHE A 234 2.32 -2.65 -14.33
CA PHE A 234 2.97 -2.75 -13.01
C PHE A 234 2.99 -1.37 -12.27
N TYR A 235 2.50 -1.13 -11.02
CA TYR A 235 3.00 0.00 -10.15
C TYR A 235 2.70 0.10 -8.59
N SER A 236 3.62 -0.06 -7.60
CA SER A 236 3.21 -0.27 -6.16
C SER A 236 3.81 0.47 -4.92
N LEU A 237 3.16 1.53 -4.39
CA LEU A 237 3.24 2.10 -3.00
C LEU A 237 4.60 2.38 -2.30
N GLY A 238 4.82 3.62 -1.85
CA GLY A 238 5.15 3.87 -0.43
C GLY A 238 4.14 4.80 0.27
N ALA A 239 3.08 5.19 -0.46
CA ALA A 239 2.16 6.24 -0.06
C ALA A 239 0.87 5.73 0.62
N LEU A 240 0.60 4.42 0.62
CA LEU A 240 -0.54 3.89 1.38
C LEU A 240 -0.30 3.86 2.89
N LEU A 241 0.95 3.73 3.33
CA LEU A 241 1.29 3.99 4.74
C LEU A 241 1.00 5.44 5.13
N ILE A 242 1.21 6.39 4.21
CA ILE A 242 0.84 7.80 4.42
C ILE A 242 -0.69 7.94 4.57
N LEU A 243 -1.49 7.16 3.85
CA LEU A 243 -2.96 7.08 4.02
C LEU A 243 -3.43 6.39 5.33
N GLY A 244 -2.51 5.87 6.16
CA GLY A 244 -2.79 5.53 7.56
C GLY A 244 -2.37 6.67 8.51
N SER A 245 -1.16 7.20 8.30
CA SER A 245 -0.50 8.15 9.21
C SER A 245 -0.79 9.65 8.95
N THR A 246 -1.67 10.04 8.03
CA THR A 246 -2.02 11.47 7.82
C THR A 246 -2.86 12.02 8.97
N GLU A 247 -2.18 12.47 10.03
CA GLU A 247 -2.77 13.29 11.10
C GLU A 247 -2.96 14.77 10.71
N LYS A 248 -2.45 15.21 9.55
CA LYS A 248 -2.53 16.60 9.09
C LYS A 248 -3.05 16.70 7.64
N PRO A 249 -3.95 17.67 7.36
CA PRO A 249 -4.48 17.97 6.02
C PRO A 249 -3.48 18.77 5.15
#